data_AF-A0A971AWB9-F1
#
_entry.id   AF-A0A971AWB9-F1
#
_cell.length_a   1.000
_cell.length_b   1.000
_cell.length_c   1.000
_cell.angle_alpha   90.00
_cell.angle_beta   90.00
_cell.angle_gamma   90.00
#
_symmetry.space_group_name_H-M   'P 1'
#
loop_
_entity.id
_entity.type
_entity.pdbx_description
1 polymer ?
#
loop_
_entity_poly.entity_id
_entity_poly.type
_entity_poly.pdbx_seq_one_letter_code
_entity_poly.pdbx_strand_id
1 'polypeptide(L)'
;MKPSFLQASCKKLFTWLAFALLGFSVLVNVSGFITGAGAVLSAWLGISYIAAKLLFYVVAASVVFVGMKLVGLCEKIAVFSMATVIGILVIATFAHGVEPISAKFVSGGNVLALFSMISFSLSAVMSVPQVVKGLDGDVKKIRSAIAAGTGINLFLVLIITLITLLGVGSSITENGALVDLSAKLGGWVGVVGYVFSMLALATSFWANTLNLRDIVNEQMHWGTRISWAVASLPSLCVALVGVASFVGFTRMAGVVHVLTGVGVIVAYNRSRHREGHSLICGRAGTLPLQALVVIASLASTIGSLVAIK
;
A
#
# COMPACT_ATOMS: atom_id res chain seq x y z
N MET A 1 -25.65 32.92 -0.68
CA MET A 1 -24.65 33.70 0.09
C MET A 1 -23.26 33.45 -0.49
N LYS A 2 -22.60 34.49 -1.05
CA LYS A 2 -21.19 34.39 -1.47
C LYS A 2 -20.32 34.21 -0.22
N PRO A 3 -19.39 33.25 -0.18
CA PRO A 3 -18.51 33.06 0.97
C PRO A 3 -17.65 34.30 1.17
N SER A 4 -17.48 34.74 2.42
CA SER A 4 -16.62 35.88 2.76
C SER A 4 -15.18 35.63 2.31
N PHE A 5 -14.44 36.70 1.99
CA PHE A 5 -13.05 36.64 1.51
C PHE A 5 -12.12 35.81 2.43
N LEU A 6 -12.36 35.87 3.75
CA LEU A 6 -11.69 35.05 4.76
C LEU A 6 -12.02 33.55 4.65
N GLN A 7 -13.28 33.20 4.36
CA GLN A 7 -13.68 31.81 4.11
C GLN A 7 -13.08 31.26 2.82
N ALA A 8 -12.93 32.09 1.78
CA ALA A 8 -12.30 31.70 0.52
C ALA A 8 -10.79 31.45 0.71
N SER A 9 -10.11 32.35 1.41
CA SER A 9 -8.67 32.23 1.70
C SER A 9 -8.35 31.05 2.61
N CYS A 10 -9.15 30.83 3.65
CA CYS A 10 -9.01 29.69 4.56
C CYS A 10 -9.29 28.35 3.85
N LYS A 11 -10.30 28.28 2.97
CA LYS A 11 -10.54 27.10 2.12
C LYS A 11 -9.35 26.80 1.21
N LYS A 12 -8.79 27.82 0.55
CA LYS A 12 -7.63 27.68 -0.34
C LYS A 12 -6.42 27.14 0.44
N LEU A 13 -6.12 27.71 1.61
CA LEU A 13 -5.03 27.24 2.48
C LEU A 13 -5.21 25.77 2.89
N PHE A 14 -6.40 25.36 3.32
CA PHE A 14 -6.69 23.98 3.69
C PHE A 14 -6.54 22.99 2.52
N THR A 15 -6.96 23.38 1.31
CA THR A 15 -6.79 22.56 0.11
C THR A 15 -5.31 22.38 -0.22
N TRP A 16 -4.50 23.43 -0.16
CA TRP A 16 -3.06 23.36 -0.40
C TRP A 16 -2.33 22.55 0.67
N LEU A 17 -2.71 22.68 1.94
CA LEU A 17 -2.17 21.86 3.03
C LEU A 17 -2.51 20.38 2.84
N ALA A 18 -3.76 20.05 2.48
CA ALA A 18 -4.16 18.68 2.20
C ALA A 18 -3.41 18.10 0.99
N PHE A 19 -3.25 18.89 -0.07
CA PHE A 19 -2.48 18.52 -1.25
C PHE A 19 -1.01 18.25 -0.92
N ALA A 20 -0.38 19.13 -0.13
CA ALA A 20 1.01 18.97 0.30
C ALA A 20 1.19 17.72 1.18
N LEU A 21 0.25 17.46 2.10
CA LEU A 21 0.31 16.31 3.01
C LEU A 21 0.09 14.99 2.26
N LEU A 22 -0.87 14.94 1.32
CA LEU A 22 -1.08 13.79 0.44
C LEU A 22 0.13 13.57 -0.48
N GLY A 23 0.66 14.64 -1.07
CA GLY A 23 1.87 14.59 -1.90
C GLY A 23 3.07 14.06 -1.14
N PHE A 24 3.28 14.53 0.09
CA PHE A 24 4.34 14.05 0.97
C PHE A 24 4.13 12.57 1.34
N SER A 25 2.91 12.15 1.67
CA SER A 25 2.56 10.75 1.97
C SER A 25 2.96 9.82 0.83
N VAL A 26 2.54 10.18 -0.39
CA VAL A 26 2.88 9.38 -1.59
C VAL A 26 4.37 9.41 -1.86
N LEU A 27 5.01 10.57 -1.69
CA LEU A 27 6.44 10.71 -1.91
C LEU A 27 7.23 9.75 -1.00
N VAL A 28 6.90 9.70 0.28
CA VAL A 28 7.51 8.78 1.26
C VAL A 28 7.26 7.31 0.88
N ASN A 29 6.02 6.97 0.51
CA ASN A 29 5.65 5.61 0.08
C ASN A 29 6.43 5.16 -1.16
N VAL A 30 6.40 5.96 -2.23
CA VAL A 30 7.05 5.65 -3.50
C VAL A 30 8.57 5.56 -3.33
N SER A 31 9.16 6.43 -2.50
CA SER A 31 10.59 6.35 -2.15
C SER A 31 10.91 5.04 -1.43
N GLY A 32 10.04 4.62 -0.51
CA GLY A 32 10.11 3.31 0.14
C GLY A 32 10.08 2.17 -0.86
N PHE A 33 9.13 2.15 -1.79
CA PHE A 33 9.03 1.08 -2.79
C PHE A 33 10.25 0.98 -3.68
N ILE A 34 10.82 2.11 -4.14
CA ILE A 34 12.08 2.11 -4.90
C ILE A 34 13.23 1.55 -4.06
N THR A 35 13.31 1.95 -2.79
CA THR A 35 14.34 1.52 -1.83
C THR A 35 14.26 0.03 -1.53
N GLY A 36 13.05 -0.49 -1.35
CA GLY A 36 12.77 -1.92 -1.13
C GLY A 36 13.05 -2.75 -2.38
N ALA A 37 12.59 -2.30 -3.54
CA ALA A 37 12.81 -3.02 -4.80
C ALA A 37 14.30 -3.05 -5.18
N GLY A 38 15.01 -1.94 -4.92
CA GLY A 38 16.47 -1.90 -5.06
C GLY A 38 17.18 -2.91 -4.16
N ALA A 39 16.68 -3.15 -2.94
CA ALA A 39 17.29 -4.11 -2.01
C ALA A 39 17.07 -5.54 -2.50
N VAL A 40 15.84 -5.84 -2.95
CA VAL A 40 15.48 -7.14 -3.54
C VAL A 40 16.30 -7.42 -4.81
N LEU A 41 16.37 -6.46 -5.74
CA LEU A 41 17.13 -6.62 -6.98
C LEU A 41 18.64 -6.72 -6.75
N SER A 42 19.19 -5.97 -5.79
CA SER A 42 20.61 -6.04 -5.45
C SER A 42 20.96 -7.40 -4.83
N ALA A 43 20.11 -7.91 -3.93
CA ALA A 43 20.27 -9.25 -3.36
C ALA A 43 20.11 -10.35 -4.41
N TRP A 44 19.19 -10.20 -5.37
CA TRP A 44 18.89 -11.22 -6.36
C TRP A 44 19.91 -11.25 -7.51
N LEU A 45 20.25 -10.10 -8.09
CA LEU A 45 21.10 -10.00 -9.29
C LEU A 45 22.57 -9.70 -8.95
N GLY A 46 22.90 -9.41 -7.69
CA GLY A 46 24.26 -9.04 -7.28
C GLY A 46 24.73 -7.68 -7.82
N ILE A 47 23.84 -6.88 -8.39
CA ILE A 47 24.17 -5.56 -8.92
C ILE A 47 24.23 -4.50 -7.81
N SER A 48 24.94 -3.39 -8.08
CA SER A 48 25.03 -2.25 -7.14
C SER A 48 23.64 -1.74 -6.74
N TYR A 49 23.49 -1.38 -5.47
CA TYR A 49 22.21 -0.92 -4.90
C TYR A 49 21.63 0.30 -5.63
N ILE A 50 22.48 1.21 -6.12
CA ILE A 50 22.04 2.37 -6.91
C ILE A 50 21.52 1.93 -8.28
N ALA A 51 22.24 1.03 -8.95
CA ALA A 51 21.81 0.47 -10.24
C ALA A 51 20.49 -0.28 -10.12
N ALA A 52 20.29 -1.04 -9.04
CA ALA A 52 19.06 -1.74 -8.74
C ALA A 52 17.86 -0.78 -8.57
N LYS A 53 18.02 0.32 -7.82
CA LYS A 53 16.99 1.36 -7.67
C LYS A 53 16.62 2.01 -9.00
N LEU A 54 17.63 2.38 -9.79
CA LEU A 54 17.43 3.01 -11.10
C LEU A 54 16.72 2.06 -12.08
N LEU A 55 17.14 0.79 -12.12
CA LEU A 55 16.54 -0.22 -12.97
C LEU A 55 15.04 -0.39 -12.63
N PHE A 56 14.72 -0.58 -11.35
CA PHE A 56 13.32 -0.69 -10.91
C PHE A 56 12.54 0.57 -11.27
N TYR A 57 13.08 1.76 -10.97
CA TYR A 57 12.41 3.02 -11.25
C TYR A 57 12.10 3.19 -12.73
N VAL A 58 13.09 2.97 -13.62
CA VAL A 58 12.89 3.14 -15.07
C VAL A 58 11.79 2.20 -15.58
N VAL A 59 11.83 0.93 -15.18
CA VAL A 59 10.81 -0.05 -15.58
C VAL A 59 9.45 0.31 -15.01
N ALA A 60 9.33 0.53 -13.70
CA ALA A 60 8.04 0.76 -13.05
C ALA A 60 7.43 2.13 -13.41
N ALA A 61 8.24 3.19 -13.48
CA ALA A 61 7.78 4.54 -13.81
C ALA A 61 7.35 4.66 -15.28
N SER A 62 7.99 3.92 -16.19
CA SER A 62 7.58 3.89 -17.61
C SER A 62 6.16 3.36 -17.80
N VAL A 63 5.74 2.36 -17.00
CA VAL A 63 4.38 1.83 -17.00
C VAL A 63 3.37 2.92 -16.60
N VAL A 64 3.70 3.71 -15.57
CA VAL A 64 2.86 4.85 -15.12
C VAL A 64 2.85 5.99 -16.13
N PHE A 65 3.95 6.19 -16.86
CA PHE A 65 4.04 7.21 -17.90
C PHE A 65 3.02 6.95 -19.03
N VAL A 66 2.88 5.70 -19.47
CA VAL A 66 1.87 5.30 -20.46
C VAL A 66 0.45 5.50 -19.92
N GLY A 67 0.23 5.16 -18.65
CA GLY A 67 -0.97 5.52 -17.91
C GLY A 67 -1.89 4.37 -17.54
N MET A 68 -3.12 4.71 -17.15
CA MET A 68 -4.02 3.84 -16.37
C MET A 68 -4.34 2.50 -17.05
N LYS A 69 -4.46 2.48 -18.39
CA LYS A 69 -4.72 1.23 -19.12
C LYS A 69 -3.58 0.22 -19.00
N LEU A 70 -2.33 0.68 -19.16
CA LEU A 70 -1.17 -0.20 -19.05
C LEU A 70 -0.94 -0.61 -17.59
N VAL A 71 -1.08 0.34 -16.64
CA VAL A 71 -1.02 0.04 -15.21
C VAL A 71 -2.01 -1.08 -14.85
N GLY A 72 -3.28 -0.96 -15.26
CA GLY A 72 -4.29 -1.98 -14.96
C GLY A 72 -3.97 -3.35 -15.57
N LEU A 73 -3.37 -3.40 -16.76
CA LEU A 73 -2.92 -4.66 -17.37
C LEU A 73 -1.76 -5.28 -16.56
N CYS A 74 -0.75 -4.47 -16.23
CA CYS A 74 0.40 -4.91 -15.44
C CYS A 74 -0.01 -5.37 -14.03
N GLU A 75 -0.94 -4.66 -13.37
CA GLU A 75 -1.51 -5.06 -12.08
C GLU A 75 -2.24 -6.39 -12.18
N LYS A 76 -3.06 -6.59 -13.22
CA LYS A 76 -3.76 -7.85 -13.44
C LYS A 76 -2.78 -9.02 -13.57
N ILE A 77 -1.72 -8.84 -14.37
CA ILE A 77 -0.67 -9.85 -14.54
C ILE A 77 0.03 -10.11 -13.20
N ALA A 78 0.43 -9.04 -12.49
CA ALA A 78 1.12 -9.15 -11.21
C ALA A 78 0.28 -9.90 -10.16
N VAL A 79 -1.02 -9.62 -10.05
CA VAL A 79 -1.91 -10.31 -9.11
C VAL A 79 -2.04 -11.79 -9.45
N PHE A 80 -2.18 -12.14 -10.73
CA PHE A 80 -2.23 -13.55 -11.15
C PHE A 80 -0.90 -14.25 -10.85
N SER A 81 0.24 -13.63 -11.17
CA SER A 81 1.57 -14.16 -10.87
C SER A 81 1.81 -14.33 -9.37
N MET A 82 1.38 -13.38 -8.53
CA MET A 82 1.46 -13.51 -7.07
C MET A 82 0.63 -14.68 -6.56
N ALA A 83 -0.59 -14.86 -7.07
CA ALA A 83 -1.43 -16.01 -6.72
C ALA A 83 -0.79 -17.34 -7.15
N THR A 84 -0.17 -17.41 -8.34
CA THR A 84 0.58 -18.59 -8.80
C THR A 84 1.76 -18.90 -7.88
N VAL A 85 2.56 -17.88 -7.53
CA VAL A 85 3.68 -18.02 -6.60
C VAL A 85 3.20 -18.57 -5.26
N ILE A 86 2.15 -18.01 -4.68
CA ILE A 86 1.57 -18.48 -3.43
C ILE A 86 1.09 -19.94 -3.57
N GLY A 87 0.45 -20.30 -4.69
CA GLY A 87 0.04 -21.68 -4.95
C GLY A 87 1.21 -22.66 -4.98
N ILE A 88 2.33 -22.29 -5.59
CA ILE A 88 3.57 -23.09 -5.58
C ILE A 88 4.07 -23.27 -4.15
N LEU A 89 4.10 -22.20 -3.35
CA LEU A 89 4.56 -22.27 -1.95
C LEU A 89 3.65 -23.13 -1.08
N VAL A 90 2.33 -23.09 -1.30
CA VAL A 90 1.36 -23.97 -0.63
C VAL A 90 1.72 -25.44 -0.92
N ILE A 91 1.83 -25.81 -2.20
CA ILE A 91 2.14 -27.19 -2.61
C ILE A 91 3.49 -27.63 -2.04
N ALA A 92 4.51 -26.78 -2.12
CA ALA A 92 5.84 -27.09 -1.60
C ALA A 92 5.84 -27.29 -0.08
N THR A 93 5.10 -26.46 0.66
CA THR A 93 4.98 -26.57 2.12
C THR A 93 4.35 -27.90 2.52
N PHE A 94 3.24 -28.29 1.87
CA PHE A 94 2.59 -29.56 2.17
C PHE A 94 3.42 -30.78 1.73
N ALA A 95 4.17 -30.67 0.64
CA ALA A 95 5.04 -31.74 0.16
C ALA A 95 6.26 -31.97 1.07
N HIS A 96 6.77 -30.93 1.72
CA HIS A 96 7.94 -31.01 2.61
C HIS A 96 7.59 -31.44 4.04
N GLY A 97 6.30 -31.47 4.39
CA GLY A 97 5.79 -31.78 5.73
C GLY A 97 5.50 -30.52 6.54
N VAL A 98 4.46 -30.59 7.37
CA VAL A 98 4.00 -29.47 8.20
C VAL A 98 4.53 -29.58 9.62
N GLU A 99 4.93 -28.44 10.17
CA GLU A 99 5.30 -28.26 11.56
C GLU A 99 4.05 -27.94 12.41
N PRO A 100 4.02 -28.35 13.70
CA PRO A 100 2.91 -28.01 14.58
C PRO A 100 2.82 -26.50 14.81
N ILE A 101 1.62 -25.96 14.67
CA ILE A 101 1.36 -24.52 14.87
C ILE A 101 1.55 -24.16 16.34
N SER A 102 2.44 -23.22 16.63
CA SER A 102 2.61 -22.66 17.96
C SER A 102 1.44 -21.70 18.27
N ALA A 103 0.47 -22.16 19.06
CA ALA A 103 -0.69 -21.37 19.50
C ALA A 103 -0.42 -20.54 20.77
N LYS A 104 0.84 -20.22 21.07
CA LYS A 104 1.22 -19.55 22.32
C LYS A 104 0.80 -18.08 22.28
N PHE A 105 -0.09 -17.69 23.20
CA PHE A 105 -0.36 -16.27 23.43
C PHE A 105 0.88 -15.61 24.03
N VAL A 106 1.37 -14.57 23.36
CA VAL A 106 2.60 -13.88 23.78
C VAL A 106 2.27 -12.68 24.66
N SER A 107 1.53 -11.69 24.15
CA SER A 107 1.12 -10.52 24.92
C SER A 107 -0.03 -9.77 24.26
N GLY A 108 -0.77 -8.97 25.03
CA GLY A 108 -1.78 -8.04 24.49
C GLY A 108 -1.18 -6.95 23.60
N GLY A 109 0.08 -6.56 23.83
CA GLY A 109 0.81 -5.63 22.96
C GLY A 109 1.02 -6.21 21.55
N ASN A 110 1.33 -7.51 21.46
CA ASN A 110 1.51 -8.19 20.18
C ASN A 110 0.18 -8.31 19.41
N VAL A 111 -0.96 -8.41 20.11
CA VAL A 111 -2.29 -8.36 19.47
C VAL A 111 -2.54 -6.99 18.83
N LEU A 112 -2.17 -5.90 19.52
CA LEU A 112 -2.32 -4.56 18.99
C LEU A 112 -1.36 -4.28 17.81
N ALA A 113 -0.14 -4.80 17.88
CA ALA A 113 0.82 -4.75 16.77
C ALA A 113 0.33 -5.56 15.56
N LEU A 114 -0.24 -6.75 15.78
CA LEU A 114 -0.84 -7.56 14.72
C LEU A 114 -2.02 -6.83 14.07
N PHE A 115 -2.91 -6.23 14.88
CA PHE A 115 -4.01 -5.42 14.38
C PHE A 115 -3.50 -4.26 13.49
N SER A 116 -2.42 -3.61 13.91
CA SER A 116 -1.77 -2.55 13.12
C SER A 116 -1.28 -3.07 11.76
N MET A 117 -0.55 -4.18 11.75
CA MET A 117 -0.04 -4.79 10.51
C MET A 117 -1.18 -5.17 9.55
N ILE A 118 -2.26 -5.79 10.06
CA ILE A 118 -3.43 -6.15 9.26
C ILE A 118 -4.14 -4.90 8.73
N SER A 119 -4.32 -3.89 9.57
CA SER A 119 -4.96 -2.64 9.17
C SER A 119 -4.17 -1.91 8.08
N PHE A 120 -2.84 -1.94 8.16
CA PHE A 120 -1.96 -1.37 7.15
C PHE A 120 -2.01 -2.20 5.86
N SER A 121 -1.89 -3.52 5.94
CA SER A 121 -1.86 -4.41 4.76
C SER A 121 -3.18 -4.39 3.97
N LEU A 122 -4.31 -4.15 4.63
CA LEU A 122 -5.63 -4.06 4.00
C LEU A 122 -6.00 -2.64 3.53
N SER A 123 -5.13 -1.64 3.74
CA SER A 123 -5.43 -0.28 3.31
C SER A 123 -5.29 -0.12 1.79
N ALA A 124 -6.32 0.44 1.15
CA ALA A 124 -6.38 0.66 -0.29
C ALA A 124 -6.77 2.09 -0.67
N VAL A 125 -6.56 3.06 0.24
CA VAL A 125 -7.02 4.46 0.09
C VAL A 125 -6.59 5.08 -1.24
N MET A 126 -5.38 4.78 -1.70
CA MET A 126 -4.81 5.32 -2.94
C MET A 126 -5.36 4.67 -4.21
N SER A 127 -5.91 3.46 -4.11
CA SER A 127 -6.49 2.73 -5.24
C SER A 127 -7.97 3.06 -5.46
N VAL A 128 -8.68 3.51 -4.43
CA VAL A 128 -10.13 3.83 -4.54
C VAL A 128 -10.42 4.87 -5.62
N PRO A 129 -9.71 6.02 -5.73
CA PRO A 129 -9.96 6.98 -6.80
C PRO A 129 -9.74 6.40 -8.20
N GLN A 130 -8.78 5.48 -8.35
CA GLN A 130 -8.53 4.81 -9.62
C GLN A 130 -9.67 3.88 -10.00
N VAL A 131 -10.22 3.13 -9.04
CA VAL A 131 -11.39 2.26 -9.26
C VAL A 131 -12.61 3.11 -9.66
N VAL A 132 -12.82 4.26 -9.01
CA VAL A 132 -13.92 5.17 -9.34
C VAL A 132 -13.78 5.71 -10.77
N LYS A 133 -12.57 6.14 -11.16
CA LYS A 133 -12.28 6.62 -12.52
C LYS A 133 -12.36 5.51 -13.57
N GLY A 134 -11.81 4.33 -13.28
CA GLY A 134 -11.74 3.22 -14.22
C GLY A 134 -13.08 2.52 -14.48
N LEU A 135 -14.08 2.73 -13.62
CA LEU A 135 -15.43 2.19 -13.75
C LEU A 135 -16.47 3.27 -14.07
N ASP A 136 -16.04 4.44 -14.54
CA ASP A 136 -16.89 5.57 -14.93
C ASP A 136 -17.94 5.96 -13.87
N GLY A 137 -17.59 5.83 -12.58
CA GLY A 137 -18.51 6.17 -11.49
C GLY A 137 -19.64 5.17 -11.23
N ASP A 138 -19.66 3.99 -11.88
CA ASP A 138 -20.69 2.95 -11.65
C ASP A 138 -20.62 2.42 -10.21
N VAL A 139 -21.54 2.88 -9.38
CA VAL A 139 -21.58 2.59 -7.93
C VAL A 139 -21.58 1.09 -7.63
N LYS A 140 -22.32 0.28 -8.41
CA LYS A 140 -22.45 -1.16 -8.14
C LYS A 140 -21.13 -1.86 -8.44
N LYS A 141 -20.50 -1.52 -9.57
CA LYS A 141 -19.20 -2.07 -9.96
C LYS A 141 -18.09 -1.60 -9.02
N ILE A 142 -18.09 -0.34 -8.61
CA ILE A 142 -17.10 0.21 -7.66
C ILE A 142 -17.17 -0.53 -6.33
N ARG A 143 -18.36 -0.69 -5.74
CA ARG A 143 -18.53 -1.45 -4.49
C ARG A 143 -18.07 -2.89 -4.64
N SER A 144 -18.43 -3.54 -5.74
CA SER A 144 -18.03 -4.92 -6.02
C SER A 144 -16.52 -5.05 -6.20
N ALA A 145 -15.87 -4.12 -6.89
CA ALA A 145 -14.44 -4.13 -7.12
C ALA A 145 -13.66 -3.88 -5.82
N ILE A 146 -14.10 -2.94 -4.98
CA ILE A 146 -13.49 -2.72 -3.65
C ILE A 146 -13.64 -3.96 -2.77
N ALA A 147 -14.85 -4.53 -2.69
CA ALA A 147 -15.09 -5.73 -1.89
C ALA A 147 -14.27 -6.94 -2.38
N ALA A 148 -14.25 -7.18 -3.69
CA ALA A 148 -13.46 -8.26 -4.28
C ALA A 148 -11.96 -8.05 -4.08
N GLY A 149 -11.45 -6.83 -4.33
CA GLY A 149 -10.03 -6.50 -4.14
C GLY A 149 -9.58 -6.67 -2.70
N THR A 150 -10.33 -6.13 -1.73
CA THR A 150 -10.04 -6.32 -0.31
C THR A 150 -10.15 -7.78 0.12
N GLY A 151 -11.15 -8.52 -0.38
CA GLY A 151 -11.34 -9.94 -0.10
C GLY A 151 -10.20 -10.81 -0.62
N ILE A 152 -9.76 -10.58 -1.87
CA ILE A 152 -8.59 -11.27 -2.46
C ILE A 152 -7.34 -10.95 -1.65
N ASN A 153 -7.09 -9.68 -1.31
CA ASN A 153 -5.93 -9.28 -0.52
C ASN A 153 -5.90 -9.99 0.85
N LEU A 154 -7.03 -9.98 1.57
CA LEU A 154 -7.16 -10.68 2.85
C LEU A 154 -6.89 -12.19 2.70
N PHE A 155 -7.46 -12.81 1.67
CA PHE A 155 -7.25 -14.24 1.40
C PHE A 155 -5.78 -14.59 1.14
N LEU A 156 -5.08 -13.80 0.31
CA LEU A 156 -3.67 -14.03 0.02
C LEU A 156 -2.79 -13.85 1.28
N VAL A 157 -3.05 -12.81 2.07
CA VAL A 157 -2.33 -12.55 3.34
C VAL A 157 -2.54 -13.70 4.32
N LEU A 158 -3.78 -14.18 4.47
CA LEU A 158 -4.09 -15.33 5.34
C LEU A 158 -3.38 -16.59 4.87
N ILE A 159 -3.40 -16.90 3.58
CA ILE A 159 -2.69 -18.08 3.05
C ILE A 159 -1.20 -17.98 3.33
N ILE A 160 -0.55 -16.86 3.00
CA ILE A 160 0.90 -16.68 3.25
C ILE A 160 1.20 -16.85 4.74
N THR A 161 0.38 -16.26 5.61
CA THR A 161 0.58 -16.37 7.06
C THR A 161 0.47 -17.82 7.52
N LEU A 162 -0.56 -18.54 7.07
CA LEU A 162 -0.79 -19.94 7.43
C LEU A 162 0.31 -20.87 6.90
N ILE A 163 0.71 -20.75 5.63
CA ILE A 163 1.80 -21.59 5.09
C ILE A 163 3.13 -21.30 5.77
N THR A 164 3.38 -20.06 6.18
CA THR A 164 4.59 -19.73 6.91
C THR A 164 4.58 -20.37 8.30
N LEU A 165 3.45 -20.28 9.01
CA LEU A 165 3.27 -20.96 10.30
C LEU A 165 3.42 -22.48 10.18
N LEU A 166 2.85 -23.08 9.13
CA LEU A 166 2.92 -24.53 8.89
C LEU A 166 4.28 -24.99 8.36
N GLY A 167 4.99 -24.20 7.56
CA GLY A 167 6.26 -24.58 6.95
C GLY A 167 7.48 -24.31 7.84
N VAL A 168 7.39 -23.33 8.74
CA VAL A 168 8.50 -22.91 9.60
C VAL A 168 8.29 -23.32 11.07
N GLY A 169 7.03 -23.47 11.51
CA GLY A 169 6.70 -23.84 12.88
C GLY A 169 7.12 -22.79 13.90
N SER A 170 7.86 -23.21 14.92
CA SER A 170 8.34 -22.33 16.00
C SER A 170 9.61 -21.53 15.66
N SER A 171 10.21 -21.75 14.49
CA SER A 171 11.47 -21.12 14.07
C SER A 171 11.29 -19.81 13.28
N ILE A 172 10.14 -19.16 13.40
CA ILE A 172 9.82 -17.91 12.71
C ILE A 172 10.71 -16.79 13.26
N THR A 173 11.35 -16.08 12.35
CA THR A 173 12.22 -14.94 12.65
C THR A 173 11.55 -13.63 12.26
N GLU A 174 12.15 -12.50 12.63
CA GLU A 174 11.68 -11.17 12.21
C GLU A 174 12.18 -10.78 10.80
N ASN A 175 12.90 -11.67 10.12
CA ASN A 175 13.48 -11.38 8.80
C ASN A 175 12.45 -11.48 7.65
N GLY A 176 11.26 -11.99 7.94
CA GLY A 176 10.12 -12.00 7.03
C GLY A 176 9.73 -13.41 6.56
N ALA A 177 8.43 -13.58 6.34
CA ALA A 177 7.80 -14.87 6.07
C ALA A 177 8.46 -15.69 4.95
N LEU A 178 8.76 -15.06 3.80
CA LEU A 178 9.36 -15.75 2.65
C LEU A 178 10.83 -16.13 2.87
N VAL A 179 11.56 -15.35 3.67
CA VAL A 179 12.95 -15.65 4.03
C VAL A 179 12.99 -16.90 4.90
N ASP A 180 12.14 -16.95 5.93
CA ASP A 180 12.05 -18.11 6.81
C ASP A 180 11.57 -19.36 6.06
N LEU A 181 10.59 -19.21 5.16
CA LEU A 181 10.12 -20.30 4.31
C LEU A 181 11.26 -20.81 3.41
N SER A 182 12.10 -19.91 2.88
CA SER A 182 13.25 -20.28 2.04
C SER A 182 14.35 -21.02 2.80
N ALA A 183 14.54 -20.71 4.08
CA ALA A 183 15.50 -21.41 4.92
C ALA A 183 15.09 -22.88 5.15
N LYS A 184 13.79 -23.18 5.15
CA LYS A 184 13.25 -24.53 5.37
C LYS A 184 13.02 -25.32 4.07
N LEU A 185 12.48 -24.68 3.03
CA LEU A 185 12.09 -25.34 1.77
C LEU A 185 13.20 -25.30 0.69
N GLY A 186 14.30 -24.59 0.95
CA GLY A 186 15.47 -24.51 0.07
C GLY A 186 15.56 -23.23 -0.75
N GLY A 187 16.74 -22.97 -1.31
CA GLY A 187 17.10 -21.69 -1.94
C GLY A 187 16.24 -21.25 -3.12
N TRP A 188 15.57 -22.17 -3.82
CA TRP A 188 14.65 -21.84 -4.92
C TRP A 188 13.43 -21.04 -4.43
N VAL A 189 12.98 -21.26 -3.19
CA VAL A 189 11.91 -20.47 -2.56
C VAL A 189 12.35 -19.03 -2.33
N GLY A 190 13.65 -18.80 -2.10
CA GLY A 190 14.22 -17.46 -2.03
C GLY A 190 14.02 -16.69 -3.34
N VAL A 191 14.26 -17.33 -4.49
CA VAL A 191 14.04 -16.73 -5.83
C VAL A 191 12.57 -16.41 -6.04
N VAL A 192 11.69 -17.34 -5.69
CA VAL A 192 10.23 -17.14 -5.73
C VAL A 192 9.82 -15.95 -4.84
N GLY A 193 10.44 -15.83 -3.67
CA GLY A 193 10.25 -14.71 -2.76
C GLY A 193 10.68 -13.37 -3.37
N TYR A 194 11.83 -13.32 -4.05
CA TYR A 194 12.27 -12.10 -4.75
C TYR A 194 11.30 -11.67 -5.84
N VAL A 195 10.81 -12.60 -6.66
CA VAL A 195 9.81 -12.31 -7.69
C VAL A 195 8.52 -11.77 -7.06
N PHE A 196 8.03 -12.43 -5.99
CA PHE A 196 6.84 -11.99 -5.27
C PHE A 196 7.01 -10.57 -4.71
N SER A 197 8.11 -10.30 -4.02
CA SER A 197 8.40 -8.98 -3.46
C SER A 197 8.50 -7.91 -4.55
N MET A 198 9.12 -8.20 -5.69
CA MET A 198 9.19 -7.27 -6.81
C MET A 198 7.81 -6.94 -7.38
N LEU A 199 6.95 -7.94 -7.58
CA LEU A 199 5.58 -7.74 -8.05
C LEU A 199 4.76 -6.92 -7.05
N ALA A 200 4.86 -7.22 -5.75
CA ALA A 200 4.15 -6.51 -4.69
C ALA A 200 4.58 -5.04 -4.58
N LEU A 201 5.89 -4.76 -4.69
CA LEU A 201 6.42 -3.40 -4.67
C LEU A 201 6.05 -2.63 -5.94
N ALA A 202 6.05 -3.28 -7.11
CA ALA A 202 5.66 -2.67 -8.38
C ALA A 202 4.19 -2.23 -8.40
N THR A 203 3.26 -3.08 -7.94
CA THR A 203 1.82 -2.73 -7.92
C THR A 203 1.54 -1.55 -7.00
N SER A 204 2.17 -1.52 -5.83
CA SER A 204 2.05 -0.42 -4.89
C SER A 204 2.68 0.87 -5.44
N PHE A 205 3.82 0.77 -6.14
CA PHE A 205 4.42 1.88 -6.85
C PHE A 205 3.49 2.45 -7.93
N TRP A 206 2.88 1.60 -8.77
CA TRP A 206 1.97 2.05 -9.83
C TRP A 206 0.73 2.75 -9.27
N ALA A 207 0.06 2.15 -8.29
CA ALA A 207 -1.13 2.71 -7.67
C ALA A 207 -0.84 4.09 -7.03
N ASN A 208 0.25 4.20 -6.27
CA ASN A 208 0.59 5.45 -5.59
C ASN A 208 1.01 6.55 -6.58
N THR A 209 1.91 6.22 -7.51
CA THR A 209 2.46 7.20 -8.46
C THR A 209 1.39 7.69 -9.45
N LEU A 210 0.53 6.79 -9.93
CA LEU A 210 -0.57 7.17 -10.83
C LEU A 210 -1.58 8.06 -10.12
N ASN A 211 -1.90 7.75 -8.85
CA ASN A 211 -2.78 8.60 -8.05
C ASN A 211 -2.19 10.00 -7.86
N LEU A 212 -0.91 10.12 -7.45
CA LEU A 212 -0.27 11.42 -7.27
C LEU A 212 -0.16 12.20 -8.58
N ARG A 213 0.19 11.56 -9.69
CA ARG A 213 0.21 12.18 -11.02
C ARG A 213 -1.14 12.80 -11.34
N ASP A 214 -2.21 12.05 -11.10
CA ASP A 214 -3.57 12.51 -11.39
C ASP A 214 -3.97 13.68 -10.47
N ILE A 215 -3.66 13.63 -9.17
CA ILE A 215 -3.92 14.73 -8.23
C ILE A 215 -3.14 15.99 -8.65
N VAL A 216 -1.84 15.87 -8.97
CA VAL A 216 -1.02 16.99 -9.44
C VAL A 216 -1.60 17.60 -10.71
N ASN A 217 -2.04 16.76 -11.66
CA ASN A 217 -2.63 17.23 -12.90
C ASN A 217 -4.00 17.92 -12.68
N GLU A 218 -4.80 17.43 -11.74
CA GLU A 218 -6.09 18.03 -11.39
C GLU A 218 -5.93 19.38 -10.68
N GLN A 219 -4.88 19.55 -9.85
CA GLN A 219 -4.63 20.80 -9.13
C GLN A 219 -3.91 21.85 -9.98
N MET A 220 -2.93 21.42 -10.78
CA MET A 220 -2.02 22.32 -11.50
C MET A 220 -2.35 22.48 -12.98
N HIS A 221 -3.12 21.56 -13.56
CA HIS A 221 -3.45 21.52 -14.99
C HIS A 221 -2.21 21.51 -15.93
N TRP A 222 -1.10 20.93 -15.47
CA TRP A 222 0.18 20.88 -16.21
C TRP A 222 0.26 19.80 -17.29
N GLY A 223 -0.79 19.00 -17.46
CA GLY A 223 -0.79 17.85 -18.35
C GLY A 223 -0.15 16.61 -17.70
N THR A 224 -0.45 15.45 -18.26
CA THR A 224 -0.10 14.14 -17.66
C THR A 224 1.41 13.87 -17.61
N ARG A 225 2.19 14.36 -18.59
CA ARG A 225 3.64 14.13 -18.67
C ARG A 225 4.42 14.87 -17.59
N ILE A 226 4.15 16.17 -17.42
CA ILE A 226 4.80 16.99 -16.39
C ILE A 226 4.35 16.53 -15.00
N SER A 227 3.05 16.25 -14.85
CA SER A 227 2.52 15.73 -13.59
C SER A 227 3.12 14.38 -13.21
N TRP A 228 3.46 13.52 -14.19
CA TRP A 228 4.15 12.25 -13.95
C TRP A 228 5.59 12.46 -13.47
N ALA A 229 6.30 13.40 -14.08
CA ALA A 229 7.66 13.73 -13.68
C ALA A 229 7.69 14.26 -12.25
N VAL A 230 6.79 15.18 -11.91
CA VAL A 230 6.65 15.75 -10.55
C VAL A 230 6.18 14.70 -9.53
N ALA A 231 5.35 13.73 -9.95
CA ALA A 231 4.88 12.67 -9.05
C ALA A 231 5.93 11.58 -8.77
N SER A 232 6.92 11.40 -9.64
CA SER A 232 7.84 10.24 -9.57
C SER A 232 9.31 10.62 -9.33
N LEU A 233 9.82 11.69 -9.95
CA LEU A 233 11.23 12.08 -9.84
C LEU A 233 11.62 12.52 -8.42
N PRO A 234 10.82 13.28 -7.66
CA PRO A 234 11.17 13.62 -6.29
C PRO A 234 11.34 12.38 -5.40
N SER A 235 10.50 11.36 -5.59
CA SER A 235 10.62 10.09 -4.88
C SER A 235 11.88 9.32 -5.27
N LEU A 236 12.28 9.36 -6.55
CA LEU A 236 13.57 8.80 -6.96
C LEU A 236 14.73 9.53 -6.27
N CYS A 237 14.74 10.87 -6.27
CA CYS A 237 15.78 11.65 -5.62
C CYS A 237 15.91 11.28 -4.14
N VAL A 238 14.80 11.21 -3.41
CA VAL A 238 14.80 10.83 -1.99
C VAL A 238 15.28 9.38 -1.79
N ALA A 239 14.87 8.45 -2.66
CA ALA A 239 15.36 7.07 -2.62
C ALA A 239 16.87 6.98 -2.90
N LEU A 240 17.42 7.82 -3.79
CA LEU A 240 18.84 7.84 -4.13
C LEU A 240 19.71 8.48 -3.03
N VAL A 241 19.23 9.53 -2.36
CA VAL A 241 19.91 10.13 -1.20
C VAL A 241 20.11 9.11 -0.08
N GLY A 242 19.20 8.12 0.04
CA GLY A 242 19.36 7.02 0.98
C GLY A 242 19.07 7.42 2.43
N VAL A 243 18.16 8.37 2.64
CA VAL A 243 17.79 8.89 3.97
C VAL A 243 17.22 7.83 4.93
N ALA A 244 16.66 6.74 4.40
CA ALA A 244 16.08 5.66 5.18
C ALA A 244 16.13 4.33 4.42
N SER A 245 16.03 3.22 5.17
CA SER A 245 15.79 1.89 4.60
C SER A 245 14.32 1.73 4.19
N PHE A 246 13.99 0.64 3.49
CA PHE A 246 12.60 0.29 3.18
C PHE A 246 11.71 0.28 4.44
N VAL A 247 12.18 -0.37 5.51
CA VAL A 247 11.48 -0.43 6.80
C VAL A 247 11.34 0.95 7.44
N GLY A 248 12.35 1.82 7.30
CA GLY A 248 12.25 3.21 7.74
C GLY A 248 11.15 3.97 7.01
N PHE A 249 11.10 3.85 5.68
CA PHE A 249 10.06 4.48 4.87
C PHE A 249 8.66 3.93 5.16
N THR A 250 8.49 2.62 5.37
CA THR A 250 7.18 2.05 5.69
C THR A 250 6.68 2.50 7.06
N ARG A 251 7.56 2.67 8.06
CA ARG A 251 7.21 3.27 9.36
C ARG A 251 6.76 4.72 9.21
N MET A 252 7.52 5.53 8.47
CA MET A 252 7.14 6.93 8.19
C MET A 252 5.81 7.02 7.45
N ALA A 253 5.64 6.20 6.43
CA ALA A 253 4.40 6.10 5.66
C ALA A 253 3.21 5.75 6.54
N GLY A 254 3.35 4.81 7.48
CA GLY A 254 2.30 4.44 8.43
C GLY A 254 1.77 5.64 9.22
N VAL A 255 2.68 6.47 9.76
CA VAL A 255 2.31 7.70 10.50
C VAL A 255 1.56 8.68 9.60
N VAL A 256 2.09 8.94 8.40
CA VAL A 256 1.45 9.88 7.46
C VAL A 256 0.10 9.32 6.97
N HIS A 257 -0.02 8.00 6.81
CA HIS A 257 -1.24 7.35 6.37
C HIS A 257 -2.40 7.62 7.34
N VAL A 258 -2.14 7.59 8.64
CA VAL A 258 -3.14 7.88 9.68
C VAL A 258 -3.63 9.31 9.57
N LEU A 259 -2.71 10.27 9.41
CA LEU A 259 -3.06 11.67 9.21
C LEU A 259 -3.91 11.86 7.95
N THR A 260 -3.51 11.23 6.84
CA THR A 260 -4.29 11.28 5.60
C THR A 260 -5.64 10.58 5.73
N GLY A 261 -5.73 9.46 6.43
CA GLY A 261 -6.96 8.69 6.63
C GLY A 261 -7.99 9.44 7.45
N VAL A 262 -7.57 10.05 8.57
CA VAL A 262 -8.43 10.94 9.36
C VAL A 262 -8.86 12.14 8.53
N GLY A 263 -7.95 12.75 7.77
CA GLY A 263 -8.25 13.85 6.87
C GLY A 263 -9.31 13.50 5.82
N VAL A 264 -9.22 12.32 5.21
CA VAL A 264 -10.20 11.80 4.24
C VAL A 264 -11.57 11.60 4.90
N ILE A 265 -11.63 11.07 6.13
CA ILE A 265 -12.91 10.88 6.85
C ILE A 265 -13.55 12.23 7.17
N VAL A 266 -12.78 13.21 7.64
CA VAL A 266 -13.29 14.56 7.91
C VAL A 266 -13.79 15.22 6.62
N ALA A 267 -13.03 15.11 5.53
CA ALA A 267 -13.42 15.62 4.22
C ALA A 267 -14.73 14.95 3.73
N TYR A 268 -14.83 13.63 3.89
CA TYR A 268 -16.01 12.86 3.54
C TYR A 268 -17.24 13.28 4.36
N ASN A 269 -17.09 13.45 5.69
CA ASN A 269 -18.19 13.89 6.54
C ASN A 269 -18.74 15.26 6.10
N ARG A 270 -17.83 16.20 5.81
CA ARG A 270 -18.19 17.53 5.33
C ARG A 270 -18.85 17.49 3.96
N SER A 271 -18.38 16.62 3.07
CA SER A 271 -18.99 16.39 1.75
C SER A 271 -20.40 15.85 1.89
N ARG A 272 -20.62 14.84 2.74
CA ARG A 272 -21.93 14.24 2.99
C ARG A 272 -22.94 15.25 3.53
N HIS A 273 -22.53 16.13 4.45
CA HIS A 273 -23.39 17.19 4.96
C HIS A 273 -23.81 18.20 3.89
N ARG A 274 -23.00 18.41 2.84
CA ARG A 274 -23.33 19.30 1.72
C ARG A 274 -24.24 18.64 0.69
N GLU A 275 -23.94 17.40 0.31
CA GLU A 275 -24.66 16.67 -0.76
C GLU A 275 -25.91 15.93 -0.25
N GLY A 276 -26.14 15.90 1.07
CA GLY A 276 -27.29 15.27 1.73
C GLY A 276 -27.30 13.74 1.71
N HIS A 277 -26.61 13.10 0.76
CA HIS A 277 -26.53 11.65 0.61
C HIS A 277 -25.13 11.21 0.14
N SER A 278 -24.80 9.92 0.35
CA SER A 278 -23.54 9.33 -0.11
C SER A 278 -23.83 8.24 -1.13
N LEU A 279 -23.51 8.50 -2.40
CA LEU A 279 -23.73 7.59 -3.52
C LEU A 279 -22.98 6.26 -3.33
N ILE A 280 -21.70 6.32 -2.94
CA ILE A 280 -20.86 5.12 -2.82
C ILE A 280 -21.02 4.45 -1.45
N CYS A 281 -20.93 5.18 -0.34
CA CYS A 281 -20.92 4.54 1.00
C CYS A 281 -22.32 4.36 1.62
N GLY A 282 -23.35 5.06 1.13
CA GLY A 282 -24.72 4.91 1.62
C GLY A 282 -24.85 4.97 3.15
N ARG A 283 -25.48 3.93 3.72
CA ARG A 283 -25.65 3.75 5.18
C ARG A 283 -24.34 3.44 5.91
N ALA A 284 -23.35 2.85 5.24
CA ALA A 284 -22.04 2.58 5.82
C ALA A 284 -21.21 3.86 6.04
N GLY A 285 -21.62 4.98 5.45
CA GLY A 285 -20.91 6.25 5.63
C GLY A 285 -21.40 7.12 6.79
N THR A 286 -22.19 6.59 7.75
CA THR A 286 -22.79 7.37 8.85
C THR A 286 -21.74 7.73 9.92
N LEU A 287 -22.04 8.71 10.76
CA LEU A 287 -21.14 9.18 11.82
C LEU A 287 -20.60 8.07 12.74
N PRO A 288 -21.41 7.09 13.20
CA PRO A 288 -20.89 6.02 14.06
C PRO A 288 -19.80 5.19 13.38
N LEU A 289 -19.97 4.90 12.09
CA LEU A 289 -18.99 4.10 11.33
C LEU A 289 -17.74 4.92 11.01
N GLN A 290 -17.89 6.22 10.72
CA GLN A 290 -16.75 7.12 10.59
C GLN A 290 -15.92 7.20 11.88
N ALA A 291 -16.58 7.36 13.03
CA ALA A 291 -15.92 7.38 14.34
C ALA A 291 -15.19 6.06 14.61
N LEU A 292 -15.82 4.91 14.30
CA LEU A 292 -15.20 3.60 14.40
C LEU A 292 -13.93 3.50 13.55
N VAL A 293 -13.95 3.96 12.30
CA VAL A 293 -12.77 3.92 11.42
C VAL A 293 -11.67 4.83 11.96
N VAL A 294 -11.99 6.01 12.50
CA VAL A 294 -11.00 6.90 13.14
C VAL A 294 -10.38 6.23 14.36
N ILE A 295 -11.19 5.66 15.26
CA ILE A 295 -10.72 4.96 16.45
C ILE A 295 -9.84 3.77 16.07
N ALA A 296 -10.27 2.95 15.10
CA ALA A 296 -9.50 1.83 14.58
C ALA A 296 -8.16 2.29 13.97
N SER A 297 -8.14 3.40 13.23
CA SER A 297 -6.92 3.96 12.65
C SER A 297 -5.96 4.47 13.73
N LEU A 298 -6.47 5.12 14.77
CA LEU A 298 -5.67 5.55 15.92
C LEU A 298 -5.11 4.35 16.69
N ALA A 299 -5.93 3.33 16.95
CA ALA A 299 -5.49 2.10 17.59
C ALA A 299 -4.40 1.37 16.79
N SER A 300 -4.55 1.33 15.46
CA SER A 300 -3.54 0.80 14.54
C SER A 300 -2.23 1.61 14.61
N THR A 301 -2.31 2.93 14.74
CA THR A 301 -1.13 3.79 14.92
C THR A 301 -0.39 3.45 16.21
N ILE A 302 -1.13 3.37 17.32
CA ILE A 302 -0.56 3.02 18.62
C ILE A 302 0.10 1.65 18.52
N GLY A 303 -0.58 0.66 17.93
CA GLY A 303 -0.05 -0.68 17.70
C GLY A 303 1.25 -0.71 16.90
N SER A 304 1.41 0.17 15.89
CA SER A 304 2.65 0.27 15.11
C SER A 304 3.86 0.77 15.90
N LEU A 305 3.61 1.47 17.01
CA LEU A 305 4.63 2.04 17.89
C LEU A 305 4.92 1.17 19.11
N VAL A 306 4.10 0.15 19.38
CA VAL A 306 4.33 -0.80 20.49
C VAL A 306 5.51 -1.69 20.15
N ALA A 307 6.46 -1.81 21.07
CA ALA A 307 7.55 -2.78 20.95
C ALA A 307 6.99 -4.20 21.04
N ILE A 308 7.31 -5.02 20.04
CA ILE A 308 6.96 -6.45 20.00
C ILE A 308 7.90 -7.18 20.97
N LYS A 309 7.34 -8.09 21.78
CA LYS A 309 8.08 -8.97 22.69
C LYS A 309 8.06 -10.40 22.20
#